data_AF-A0A3B9PSQ0-F1
#
_entry.id   AF-A0A3B9PSQ0-F1
#
_cell.length_a   1.000
_cell.length_b   1.000
_cell.length_c   1.000
_cell.angle_alpha   90.00
_cell.angle_beta   90.00
_cell.angle_gamma   90.00
#
_symmetry.space_group_name_H-M   'P 1'
#
loop_
_entity.id
_entity.type
_entity.pdbx_description
1 polymer ?
#
loop_
_entity_poly.entity_id
_entity_poly.type
_entity_poly.pdbx_seq_one_letter_code
_entity_poly.pdbx_strand_id
1 'polypeptide(L)'
;MKYVLIFSLILMVPDMWTVRSQASAKEMEAGAIRIMQLRRDGALRVRYPDALPSLLDLMNERSNARFDPDPMFIESLTDPRLFENPILYINCDELPSFDFSTEENEALRRYLELGGFVYLDAGIKASFLGTDLGHSYAAWEEREEVREWFGQIFPEKAFTPLPRNHEIYRTFYKGLPDNEYLRLEEDQKRLPDTVLTFVEQEKWPQGTYSFVGIRIKGRLACIASPICAMGWGRDEFGAWIPPISFRIRESAEDFDETLQKASFSGKIYEVTREDGLKDEIYLIPGQRPLWVKEPTGRWRIFKYYSGEEISNYAHSFYARLGMNVFLYALLN
;
A
#
# COMPACT_ATOMS: atom_id res chain seq x y z
N MET A 1 -79.03 -30.79 -8.79
CA MET A 1 -77.66 -30.25 -8.90
C MET A 1 -77.40 -29.33 -7.71
N LYS A 2 -76.55 -29.75 -6.76
CA LYS A 2 -76.07 -28.90 -5.65
C LYS A 2 -74.55 -28.73 -5.85
N TYR A 3 -74.09 -27.49 -5.93
CA TYR A 3 -72.67 -27.15 -5.95
C TYR A 3 -72.12 -27.19 -4.53
N VAL A 4 -70.96 -27.82 -4.34
CA VAL A 4 -70.15 -27.75 -3.11
C VAL A 4 -68.91 -26.95 -3.45
N LEU A 5 -68.72 -25.81 -2.77
CA LEU A 5 -67.46 -25.06 -2.77
C LEU A 5 -66.53 -25.66 -1.71
N ILE A 6 -65.33 -26.06 -2.11
CA ILE A 6 -64.23 -26.40 -1.21
C ILE A 6 -63.28 -25.21 -1.18
N PHE A 7 -63.13 -24.58 -0.02
CA PHE A 7 -62.08 -23.59 0.26
C PHE A 7 -60.80 -24.34 0.64
N SER A 8 -59.75 -24.25 -0.18
CA SER A 8 -58.41 -24.66 0.21
C SER A 8 -57.70 -23.49 0.90
N LEU A 9 -57.38 -23.69 2.18
CA LEU A 9 -56.55 -22.78 2.97
C LEU A 9 -55.08 -22.97 2.57
N ILE A 10 -54.50 -22.02 1.82
CA ILE A 10 -53.06 -22.01 1.54
C ILE A 10 -52.36 -21.40 2.75
N LEU A 11 -51.69 -22.23 3.55
CA LEU A 11 -50.73 -21.76 4.55
C LEU A 11 -49.47 -21.29 3.81
N MET A 12 -49.23 -19.98 3.78
CA MET A 12 -47.95 -19.40 3.39
C MET A 12 -46.89 -19.79 4.42
N VAL A 13 -46.05 -20.75 4.08
CA VAL A 13 -44.79 -20.98 4.78
C VAL A 13 -43.78 -19.99 4.19
N PRO A 14 -43.17 -19.08 4.96
CA PRO A 14 -42.13 -18.21 4.43
C PRO A 14 -41.00 -19.07 3.87
N ASP A 15 -40.56 -18.76 2.64
CA ASP A 15 -39.45 -19.44 2.00
C ASP A 15 -38.23 -19.41 2.93
N MET A 16 -37.84 -20.59 3.40
CA MET A 16 -36.74 -20.81 4.34
C MET A 16 -35.37 -20.37 3.77
N TRP A 17 -35.33 -20.12 2.46
CA TRP A 17 -34.21 -19.54 1.72
C TRP A 17 -34.06 -18.02 1.96
N THR A 18 -35.17 -17.28 1.98
CA THR A 18 -35.17 -15.81 2.11
C THR A 18 -34.81 -15.37 3.52
N VAL A 19 -35.19 -16.16 4.53
CA VAL A 19 -34.83 -15.92 5.94
C VAL A 19 -33.35 -16.22 6.19
N ARG A 20 -32.77 -17.23 5.52
CA ARG A 20 -31.33 -17.55 5.63
C ARG A 20 -30.44 -16.50 4.98
N SER A 21 -30.82 -15.91 3.84
CA SER A 21 -30.00 -14.86 3.20
C SER A 21 -29.99 -13.55 4.00
N GLN A 22 -31.13 -13.17 4.58
CA GLN A 22 -31.20 -11.98 5.44
C GLN A 22 -30.48 -12.19 6.77
N ALA A 23 -30.55 -13.39 7.37
CA ALA A 23 -29.78 -13.71 8.58
C ALA A 23 -28.26 -13.72 8.31
N SER A 24 -27.82 -14.27 7.18
CA SER A 24 -26.40 -14.26 6.76
C SER A 24 -25.86 -12.86 6.52
N ALA A 25 -26.64 -11.95 5.91
CA ALA A 25 -26.23 -10.57 5.70
C ALA A 25 -26.18 -9.76 7.01
N LYS A 26 -27.12 -10.02 7.94
CA LYS A 26 -27.14 -9.36 9.27
C LYS A 26 -26.09 -9.90 10.24
N GLU A 27 -25.73 -11.18 10.14
CA GLU A 27 -24.58 -11.77 10.87
C GLU A 27 -23.24 -11.32 10.29
N MET A 28 -23.18 -10.97 9.00
CA MET A 28 -22.02 -10.32 8.38
C MET A 28 -21.76 -8.94 9.00
N GLU A 29 -22.82 -8.23 9.39
CA GLU A 29 -22.77 -6.89 9.99
C GLU A 29 -22.32 -6.92 11.48
N ALA A 30 -22.57 -8.02 12.20
CA ALA A 30 -22.26 -8.16 13.61
C ALA A 30 -20.94 -8.95 13.83
N GLY A 31 -19.80 -8.28 13.63
CA GLY A 31 -18.47 -8.82 13.96
C GLY A 31 -17.40 -8.68 12.88
N ALA A 32 -17.72 -8.01 11.77
CA ALA A 32 -16.71 -7.64 10.79
C ALA A 32 -15.79 -6.52 11.35
N ILE A 33 -14.49 -6.67 11.10
CA ILE A 33 -13.44 -5.70 11.38
C ILE A 33 -13.54 -4.62 10.31
N ARG A 34 -13.88 -3.40 10.72
CA ARG A 34 -13.94 -2.27 9.81
C ARG A 34 -12.65 -1.46 9.90
N ILE A 35 -12.10 -1.08 8.73
CA ILE A 35 -10.94 -0.21 8.63
C ILE A 35 -11.42 1.23 8.51
N MET A 36 -10.87 2.12 9.31
CA MET A 36 -11.13 3.56 9.20
C MET A 36 -10.25 4.14 8.11
N GLN A 37 -10.78 5.02 7.27
CA GLN A 37 -9.99 5.83 6.34
C GLN A 37 -10.25 7.32 6.56
N LEU A 38 -9.18 8.07 6.82
CA LEU A 38 -9.27 9.53 6.91
C LEU A 38 -9.39 10.14 5.52
N ARG A 39 -10.46 10.90 5.27
CA ARG A 39 -10.66 11.71 4.06
C ARG A 39 -11.13 13.11 4.43
N ARG A 40 -10.20 14.05 4.45
CA ARG A 40 -10.51 15.48 4.66
C ARG A 40 -10.92 16.08 3.31
N ASP A 41 -11.98 16.88 3.28
CA ASP A 41 -12.59 17.49 2.08
C ASP A 41 -13.35 16.53 1.13
N GLY A 42 -13.81 15.39 1.64
CA GLY A 42 -14.71 14.48 0.92
C GLY A 42 -14.11 13.89 -0.37
N ALA A 43 -14.92 13.82 -1.44
CA ALA A 43 -14.57 13.10 -2.68
C ALA A 43 -13.65 13.86 -3.65
N LEU A 44 -13.13 15.04 -3.27
CA LEU A 44 -12.40 15.92 -4.20
C LEU A 44 -10.98 15.42 -4.52
N ARG A 45 -10.38 14.63 -3.63
CA ARG A 45 -9.00 14.12 -3.77
C ARG A 45 -8.96 12.62 -3.50
N VAL A 46 -9.43 11.83 -4.46
CA VAL A 46 -9.41 10.36 -4.36
C VAL A 46 -8.28 9.79 -5.21
N ARG A 47 -7.46 8.93 -4.61
CA ARG A 47 -6.32 8.23 -5.22
C ARG A 47 -6.47 6.73 -4.94
N TYR A 48 -6.53 5.95 -6.01
CA TYR A 48 -6.73 4.50 -5.94
C TYR A 48 -8.01 4.13 -5.15
N PRO A 49 -9.21 4.58 -5.62
CA PRO A 49 -10.47 4.38 -4.89
C PRO A 49 -10.75 2.91 -4.55
N ASP A 50 -10.41 2.01 -5.47
CA ASP A 50 -10.69 0.58 -5.35
C ASP A 50 -9.62 -0.18 -4.53
N ALA A 51 -8.53 0.47 -4.16
CA ALA A 51 -7.36 -0.17 -3.55
C ALA A 51 -7.68 -0.82 -2.20
N LEU A 52 -8.14 -0.04 -1.22
CA LEU A 52 -8.42 -0.57 0.11
C LEU A 52 -9.58 -1.57 0.08
N PRO A 53 -10.73 -1.31 -0.57
CA PRO A 53 -11.80 -2.31 -0.70
C PRO A 53 -11.31 -3.63 -1.30
N SER A 54 -10.57 -3.57 -2.41
CA SER A 54 -10.04 -4.78 -3.08
C SER A 54 -9.06 -5.56 -2.21
N LEU A 55 -8.25 -4.86 -1.39
CA LEU A 55 -7.36 -5.51 -0.45
C LEU A 55 -8.15 -6.24 0.64
N LEU A 56 -9.18 -5.61 1.19
CA LEU A 56 -10.02 -6.20 2.24
C LEU A 56 -10.80 -7.41 1.73
N ASP A 57 -11.31 -7.35 0.50
CA ASP A 57 -11.89 -8.51 -0.18
C ASP A 57 -10.86 -9.64 -0.33
N LEU A 58 -9.66 -9.34 -0.81
CA LEU A 58 -8.59 -10.32 -0.92
C LEU A 58 -8.20 -10.92 0.44
N MET A 59 -8.22 -10.13 1.51
CA MET A 59 -7.95 -10.61 2.87
C MET A 59 -9.03 -11.60 3.33
N ASN A 60 -10.30 -11.33 3.01
CA ASN A 60 -11.41 -12.24 3.28
C ASN A 60 -11.36 -13.51 2.41
N GLU A 61 -10.89 -13.40 1.16
CA GLU A 61 -10.69 -14.56 0.26
C GLU A 61 -9.58 -15.50 0.78
N ARG A 62 -8.52 -14.94 1.37
CA ARG A 62 -7.27 -15.65 1.63
C ARG A 62 -7.05 -16.00 3.10
N SER A 63 -7.81 -15.42 4.01
CA SER A 63 -7.69 -15.64 5.44
C SER A 63 -9.05 -15.87 6.09
N ASN A 64 -9.04 -16.30 7.36
CA ASN A 64 -10.26 -16.38 8.16
C ASN A 64 -10.62 -15.06 8.86
N ALA A 65 -9.92 -13.97 8.51
CA ALA A 65 -10.33 -12.65 8.96
C ALA A 65 -11.69 -12.30 8.35
N ARG A 66 -12.43 -11.43 9.04
CA ARG A 66 -13.73 -10.95 8.59
C ARG A 66 -13.66 -9.44 8.51
N PHE A 67 -13.07 -8.91 7.46
CA PHE A 67 -13.08 -7.47 7.20
C PHE A 67 -14.39 -7.04 6.57
N ASP A 68 -14.86 -5.85 6.90
CA ASP A 68 -15.85 -5.16 6.09
C ASP A 68 -15.12 -4.57 4.86
N PRO A 69 -15.46 -4.98 3.62
CA PRO A 69 -14.83 -4.44 2.42
C PRO A 69 -15.12 -2.95 2.17
N ASP A 70 -16.15 -2.38 2.82
CA ASP A 70 -16.45 -0.95 2.76
C ASP A 70 -15.77 -0.20 3.92
N PRO A 71 -14.67 0.55 3.67
CA PRO A 71 -13.96 1.27 4.72
C PRO A 71 -14.84 2.37 5.31
N MET A 72 -14.74 2.58 6.63
CA MET A 72 -15.43 3.70 7.25
C MET A 72 -14.67 5.00 7.04
N PHE A 73 -15.26 5.91 6.26
CA PHE A 73 -14.71 7.25 6.09
C PHE A 73 -14.98 8.14 7.31
N ILE A 74 -13.93 8.81 7.78
CA ILE A 74 -13.99 9.91 8.75
C ILE A 74 -13.32 11.13 8.16
N GLU A 75 -13.85 12.31 8.51
CA GLU A 75 -13.33 13.60 8.03
C GLU A 75 -12.44 14.29 9.08
N SER A 76 -12.46 13.82 10.33
CA SER A 76 -11.65 14.34 11.43
C SER A 76 -11.19 13.23 12.36
N LEU A 77 -10.01 13.43 12.94
CA LEU A 77 -9.43 12.52 13.95
C LEU A 77 -10.14 12.60 15.31
N THR A 78 -11.01 13.60 15.49
CA THR A 78 -11.88 13.70 16.68
C THR A 78 -13.16 12.88 16.57
N ASP A 79 -13.40 12.22 15.43
CA ASP A 79 -14.57 11.36 15.25
C ASP A 79 -14.54 10.20 16.27
N PRO A 80 -15.59 10.02 17.10
CA PRO A 80 -15.59 9.01 18.15
C PRO A 80 -15.45 7.58 17.61
N ARG A 81 -15.85 7.33 16.36
CA ARG A 81 -15.76 6.02 15.70
C ARG A 81 -14.31 5.58 15.50
N LEU A 82 -13.34 6.51 15.55
CA LEU A 82 -11.92 6.17 15.57
C LEU A 82 -11.58 5.23 16.75
N PHE A 83 -12.18 5.42 17.92
CA PHE A 83 -11.92 4.59 19.09
C PHE A 83 -12.70 3.26 19.11
N GLU A 84 -13.62 3.08 18.17
CA GLU A 84 -14.41 1.85 18.01
C GLU A 84 -13.73 0.86 17.05
N ASN A 85 -12.70 1.30 16.32
CA ASN A 85 -12.05 0.54 15.26
C ASN A 85 -10.53 0.50 15.47
N PRO A 86 -9.86 -0.66 15.28
CA PRO A 86 -8.47 -0.84 15.70
C PRO A 86 -7.43 -0.27 14.73
N ILE A 87 -7.82 0.04 13.49
CA ILE A 87 -6.90 0.44 12.42
C ILE A 87 -7.43 1.67 11.70
N LEU A 88 -6.55 2.67 11.57
CA LEU A 88 -6.74 3.85 10.75
C LEU A 88 -5.75 3.80 9.58
N TYR A 89 -6.29 3.74 8.37
CA TYR A 89 -5.56 3.87 7.12
C TYR A 89 -5.64 5.32 6.62
N ILE A 90 -4.52 5.87 6.16
CA ILE A 90 -4.44 7.21 5.61
C ILE A 90 -3.65 7.14 4.31
N ASN A 91 -4.29 7.46 3.19
CA ASN A 91 -3.58 7.77 1.96
C ASN A 91 -3.16 9.25 2.00
N CYS A 92 -1.88 9.51 2.21
CA CYS A 92 -1.36 10.86 2.42
C CYS A 92 -1.46 11.75 1.18
N ASP A 93 -1.61 11.19 -0.03
CA ASP A 93 -1.85 11.96 -1.25
C ASP A 93 -3.32 12.39 -1.41
N GLU A 94 -4.23 11.81 -0.63
CA GLU A 94 -5.64 12.26 -0.55
C GLU A 94 -5.82 13.42 0.42
N LEU A 95 -4.85 13.68 1.32
CA LEU A 95 -4.97 14.76 2.29
C LEU A 95 -4.76 16.15 1.64
N PRO A 96 -5.65 17.12 1.92
CA PRO A 96 -5.54 18.49 1.43
C PRO A 96 -4.33 19.22 2.03
N SER A 97 -4.12 19.05 3.33
CA SER A 97 -2.96 19.48 4.10
C SER A 97 -2.77 18.57 5.33
N PHE A 98 -1.64 18.77 6.02
CA PHE A 98 -1.30 18.09 7.28
C PHE A 98 -1.53 19.00 8.50
N ASP A 99 -2.37 20.04 8.33
CA ASP A 99 -2.72 20.96 9.40
C ASP A 99 -3.87 20.38 10.23
N PHE A 100 -3.52 19.70 11.31
CA PHE A 100 -4.48 19.12 12.26
C PHE A 100 -4.63 20.03 13.47
N SER A 101 -5.85 20.14 14.00
CA SER A 101 -6.07 20.91 15.23
C SER A 101 -5.38 20.26 16.43
N THR A 102 -5.20 21.01 17.52
CA THR A 102 -4.68 20.46 18.76
C THR A 102 -5.53 19.30 19.27
N GLU A 103 -6.86 19.39 19.14
CA GLU A 103 -7.80 18.34 19.53
C GLU A 103 -7.66 17.09 18.66
N GLU A 104 -7.46 17.25 17.34
CA GLU A 104 -7.21 16.13 16.43
C GLU A 104 -5.90 15.40 16.75
N ASN A 105 -4.84 16.16 17.02
CA ASN A 105 -3.55 15.60 17.40
C ASN A 105 -3.61 14.88 18.76
N GLU A 106 -4.33 15.43 19.74
CA GLU A 106 -4.53 14.77 21.04
C GLU A 106 -5.42 13.53 20.93
N ALA A 107 -6.45 13.54 20.06
CA ALA A 107 -7.26 12.36 19.78
C ALA A 107 -6.42 11.23 19.15
N LEU A 108 -5.57 11.56 18.17
CA LEU A 108 -4.68 10.59 17.54
C LEU A 108 -3.59 10.09 18.50
N ARG A 109 -3.00 10.97 19.32
CA ARG A 109 -2.08 10.58 20.41
C ARG A 109 -2.73 9.54 21.30
N ARG A 110 -3.94 9.82 21.80
CA ARG A 110 -4.71 8.92 22.67
C ARG A 110 -5.04 7.61 21.97
N TYR A 111 -5.45 7.64 20.71
CA TYR A 111 -5.75 6.45 19.91
C TYR A 111 -4.53 5.52 19.82
N LEU A 112 -3.36 6.05 19.44
CA LEU A 112 -2.10 5.31 19.39
C LEU A 112 -1.64 4.83 20.77
N GLU A 113 -1.87 5.59 21.83
CA GLU A 113 -1.53 5.16 23.19
C GLU A 113 -2.44 4.08 23.77
N LEU A 114 -3.67 3.96 23.27
CA LEU A 114 -4.67 2.97 23.69
C LEU A 114 -4.62 1.67 22.89
N GLY A 115 -3.77 1.58 21.87
CA GLY A 115 -3.58 0.36 21.08
C GLY A 115 -3.94 0.49 19.61
N GLY A 116 -4.56 1.60 19.19
CA GLY A 116 -4.92 1.83 17.80
C GLY A 116 -3.70 1.84 16.88
N PHE A 117 -3.81 1.28 15.68
CA PHE A 117 -2.73 1.24 14.70
C PHE A 117 -3.00 2.25 13.58
N VAL A 118 -1.95 2.95 13.12
CA VAL A 118 -2.02 3.83 11.95
C VAL A 118 -1.14 3.31 10.82
N TYR A 119 -1.74 3.11 9.65
CA TYR A 119 -1.01 2.88 8.41
C TYR A 119 -1.12 4.13 7.52
N LEU A 120 0.00 4.83 7.37
CA LEU A 120 0.18 5.89 6.39
C LEU A 120 0.71 5.29 5.07
N ASP A 121 -0.11 5.28 4.03
CA ASP A 121 0.42 5.24 2.67
C ASP A 121 0.92 6.65 2.33
N ALA A 122 2.18 6.91 2.67
CA ALA A 122 2.77 8.24 2.71
C ALA A 122 3.22 8.76 1.34
N GLY A 123 3.20 7.91 0.32
CA GLY A 123 3.56 8.28 -1.04
C GLY A 123 5.06 8.52 -1.24
N ILE A 124 5.43 9.06 -2.40
CA ILE A 124 6.82 9.42 -2.72
C ILE A 124 6.86 10.87 -3.19
N LYS A 125 7.50 11.75 -2.42
CA LYS A 125 7.65 13.18 -2.74
C LYS A 125 9.11 13.62 -2.81
N ALA A 126 9.91 12.94 -3.63
CA ALA A 126 11.26 13.42 -3.89
C ALA A 126 11.23 14.61 -4.86
N SER A 127 12.04 15.64 -4.57
CA SER A 127 12.04 16.93 -5.30
C SER A 127 12.26 16.82 -6.81
N PHE A 128 12.92 15.75 -7.26
CA PHE A 128 13.15 15.48 -8.68
C PHE A 128 11.96 14.82 -9.38
N LEU A 129 11.00 14.24 -8.68
CA LEU A 129 9.93 13.47 -9.31
C LEU A 129 8.81 14.30 -9.93
N GLY A 130 8.75 15.61 -9.66
CA GLY A 130 7.60 16.41 -10.08
C GLY A 130 6.28 15.92 -9.45
N THR A 131 5.15 16.23 -10.07
CA THR A 131 3.82 15.97 -9.49
C THR A 131 3.27 14.55 -9.73
N ASP A 132 3.83 13.78 -10.67
CA ASP A 132 3.21 12.54 -11.16
C ASP A 132 4.15 11.32 -11.27
N LEU A 133 5.40 11.40 -10.79
CA LEU A 133 6.35 10.30 -10.90
C LEU A 133 6.63 9.65 -9.55
N GLY A 134 5.87 8.62 -9.15
CA GLY A 134 6.16 7.89 -7.91
C GLY A 134 7.41 7.01 -8.01
N HIS A 135 8.62 7.51 -7.69
CA HIS A 135 9.86 6.72 -7.75
C HIS A 135 10.87 7.01 -6.63
N SER A 136 11.34 6.00 -5.91
CA SER A 136 12.50 6.18 -4.99
C SER A 136 13.82 5.80 -5.67
N TYR A 137 14.83 6.65 -5.55
CA TYR A 137 16.25 6.41 -5.92
C TYR A 137 17.12 6.23 -4.67
N ALA A 138 16.52 6.36 -3.48
CA ALA A 138 17.18 6.37 -2.18
C ALA A 138 16.54 5.36 -1.23
N ALA A 139 17.13 5.25 -0.04
CA ALA A 139 16.37 4.88 1.14
C ALA A 139 15.10 5.75 1.17
N TRP A 140 13.93 5.12 1.20
CA TRP A 140 12.72 5.90 1.33
C TRP A 140 12.62 6.43 2.76
N GLU A 141 12.33 7.72 2.86
CA GLU A 141 11.93 8.38 4.09
C GLU A 141 10.49 8.87 3.91
N GLU A 142 9.78 9.00 5.02
CA GLU A 142 8.50 9.69 5.02
C GLU A 142 8.64 11.14 4.54
N ARG A 143 7.57 11.65 3.93
CA ARG A 143 7.50 13.05 3.50
C ARG A 143 7.60 14.01 4.69
N GLU A 144 8.20 15.18 4.46
CA GLU A 144 8.47 16.18 5.49
C GLU A 144 7.20 16.56 6.27
N GLU A 145 6.06 16.69 5.60
CA GLU A 145 4.79 17.06 6.23
C GLU A 145 4.27 15.98 7.20
N VAL A 146 4.54 14.69 6.92
CA VAL A 146 4.22 13.58 7.82
C VAL A 146 5.14 13.59 9.04
N ARG A 147 6.44 13.86 8.83
CA ARG A 147 7.43 13.98 9.91
C ARG A 147 7.09 15.13 10.85
N GLU A 148 6.80 16.30 10.30
CA GLU A 148 6.40 17.48 11.07
C GLU A 148 5.12 17.24 11.86
N TRP A 149 4.10 16.66 11.22
CA TRP A 149 2.84 16.34 11.86
C TRP A 149 3.02 15.38 13.05
N PHE A 150 3.73 14.26 12.85
CA PHE A 150 3.99 13.32 13.95
C PHE A 150 4.93 13.89 15.01
N GLY A 151 5.79 14.84 14.66
CA GLY A 151 6.59 15.60 15.63
C GLY A 151 5.74 16.48 16.55
N GLN A 152 4.56 16.93 16.12
CA GLN A 152 3.60 17.63 16.99
C GLN A 152 2.88 16.66 17.94
N ILE A 153 2.62 15.43 17.51
CA ILE A 153 1.94 14.40 18.31
C ILE A 153 2.92 13.76 19.32
N PHE A 154 4.15 13.45 18.91
CA PHE A 154 5.16 12.83 19.76
C PHE A 154 6.53 13.49 19.54
N PRO A 155 6.80 14.65 20.19
CA PRO A 155 8.03 15.43 19.97
C PRO A 155 9.34 14.67 20.26
N GLU A 156 9.28 13.66 21.11
CA GLU A 156 10.42 12.82 21.49
C GLU A 156 10.59 11.55 20.62
N LYS A 157 9.74 11.38 19.61
CA LYS A 157 9.75 10.23 18.70
C LYS A 157 10.03 10.69 17.27
N ALA A 158 10.66 9.81 16.51
CA ALA A 158 10.86 9.99 15.09
C ALA A 158 10.52 8.68 14.37
N PHE A 159 10.12 8.79 13.10
CA PHE A 159 10.04 7.65 12.21
C PHE A 159 11.44 7.04 12.05
N THR A 160 11.52 5.72 12.17
CA THR A 160 12.77 4.97 12.01
C THR A 160 12.58 3.86 10.98
N PRO A 161 13.56 3.60 10.10
CA PRO A 161 13.49 2.50 9.15
C PRO A 161 13.23 1.17 9.85
N LEU A 162 12.25 0.41 9.36
CA LEU A 162 12.00 -0.93 9.88
C LEU A 162 13.11 -1.88 9.40
N PRO A 163 13.68 -2.71 10.31
CA PRO A 163 14.67 -3.70 9.91
C PRO A 163 14.14 -4.63 8.83
N ARG A 164 15.00 -5.05 7.91
CA ARG A 164 14.62 -6.01 6.85
C ARG A 164 14.09 -7.35 7.38
N ASN A 165 14.42 -7.68 8.63
CA ASN A 165 13.91 -8.87 9.28
C ASN A 165 12.71 -8.60 10.20
N HIS A 166 12.04 -7.46 10.11
CA HIS A 166 10.86 -7.15 10.92
C HIS A 166 9.72 -8.12 10.59
N GLU A 167 8.97 -8.53 11.62
CA GLU A 167 7.88 -9.50 11.50
C GLU A 167 6.71 -9.01 10.63
N ILE A 168 6.49 -7.69 10.57
CA ILE A 168 5.45 -7.06 9.73
C ILE A 168 5.55 -7.45 8.26
N TYR A 169 6.74 -7.81 7.76
CA TYR A 169 6.94 -8.23 6.37
C TYR A 169 6.61 -9.70 6.11
N ARG A 170 6.31 -10.46 7.18
CA ARG A 170 6.18 -11.92 7.15
C ARG A 170 5.05 -12.46 8.01
N THR A 171 4.13 -11.60 8.45
CA THR A 171 3.03 -11.94 9.35
C THR A 171 2.15 -13.05 8.78
N PHE A 172 1.83 -12.97 7.49
CA PHE A 172 0.96 -13.93 6.80
C PHE A 172 1.67 -14.58 5.61
N TYR A 173 2.09 -13.79 4.63
CA TYR A 173 2.91 -14.24 3.50
C TYR A 173 4.40 -14.08 3.77
N LYS A 174 5.20 -15.00 3.23
CA LYS A 174 6.67 -14.99 3.32
C LYS A 174 7.28 -15.13 1.93
N GLY A 175 8.41 -14.46 1.69
CA GLY A 175 9.11 -14.52 0.40
C GLY A 175 8.38 -13.76 -0.70
N LEU A 176 8.78 -14.01 -1.95
CA LEU A 176 8.19 -13.37 -3.13
C LEU A 176 6.79 -13.93 -3.47
N PRO A 177 5.97 -13.18 -4.22
CA PRO A 177 4.77 -13.70 -4.87
C PRO A 177 5.00 -15.03 -5.58
N ASP A 178 4.07 -15.97 -5.39
CA ASP A 178 4.02 -17.19 -6.18
C ASP A 178 3.47 -16.88 -7.58
N ASN A 179 3.90 -17.64 -8.59
CA ASN A 179 3.48 -17.43 -9.98
C ASN A 179 1.96 -17.65 -10.21
N GLU A 180 1.24 -18.26 -9.25
CA GLU A 180 -0.22 -18.43 -9.29
C GLU A 180 -0.97 -17.10 -9.45
N TYR A 181 -0.42 -16.01 -8.91
CA TYR A 181 -1.02 -14.67 -9.04
C TYR A 181 -0.86 -14.04 -10.41
N LEU A 182 -0.01 -14.61 -11.27
CA LEU A 182 0.24 -14.07 -12.59
C LEU A 182 -0.91 -14.38 -13.57
N ARG A 183 -1.85 -15.27 -13.21
CA ARG A 183 -2.99 -15.71 -14.03
C ARG A 183 -2.59 -15.97 -15.50
N LEU A 184 -1.42 -16.58 -15.67
CA LEU A 184 -0.84 -16.87 -16.98
C LEU A 184 -1.54 -18.09 -17.58
N GLU A 185 -1.85 -18.03 -18.87
CA GLU A 185 -2.07 -19.23 -19.67
C GLU A 185 -0.82 -20.14 -19.59
N GLU A 186 -0.97 -21.46 -19.77
CA GLU A 186 0.15 -22.42 -19.63
C GLU A 186 1.39 -22.07 -20.48
N ASP A 187 1.20 -21.33 -21.57
CA ASP A 187 2.23 -20.93 -22.54
C ASP A 187 2.74 -19.48 -22.39
N GLN A 188 2.15 -18.67 -21.51
CA GLN A 188 2.56 -17.28 -21.30
C GLN A 188 3.85 -17.20 -20.46
N LYS A 189 4.77 -16.32 -20.87
CA LYS A 189 6.09 -16.21 -20.23
C LYS A 189 5.96 -15.63 -18.83
N ARG A 190 6.43 -16.38 -17.83
CA ARG A 190 6.70 -15.87 -16.48
C ARG A 190 7.66 -14.68 -16.53
N LEU A 191 7.78 -13.93 -15.42
CA LEU A 191 8.83 -12.94 -15.28
C LEU A 191 10.19 -13.55 -15.69
N PRO A 192 10.98 -12.90 -16.58
CA PRO A 192 12.30 -13.41 -16.93
C PRO A 192 13.16 -13.61 -15.68
N ASP A 193 13.97 -14.66 -15.63
CA ASP A 193 14.84 -14.96 -14.48
C ASP A 193 15.72 -13.77 -14.08
N THR A 194 16.15 -12.97 -15.06
CA THR A 194 16.93 -11.74 -14.84
C THR A 194 16.13 -10.66 -14.11
N VAL A 195 14.82 -10.55 -14.39
CA VAL A 195 13.92 -9.62 -13.69
C VAL A 195 13.64 -10.12 -12.28
N LEU A 196 13.40 -11.42 -12.10
CA LEU A 196 13.23 -12.02 -10.76
C LEU A 196 14.49 -11.84 -9.91
N THR A 197 15.66 -12.17 -10.46
CA THR A 197 16.96 -11.98 -9.80
C THR A 197 17.17 -10.52 -9.41
N PHE A 198 16.84 -9.57 -10.29
CA PHE A 198 16.90 -8.14 -9.96
C PHE A 198 15.95 -7.78 -8.82
N VAL A 199 14.70 -8.25 -8.86
CA VAL A 199 13.73 -7.98 -7.80
C VAL A 199 14.24 -8.55 -6.47
N GLU A 200 14.75 -9.77 -6.43
CA GLU A 200 15.30 -10.40 -5.23
C GLU A 200 16.50 -9.66 -4.65
N GLN A 201 17.43 -9.26 -5.52
CA GLN A 201 18.71 -8.68 -5.08
C GLN A 201 18.61 -7.20 -4.75
N GLU A 202 17.85 -6.43 -5.53
CA GLU A 202 17.85 -4.96 -5.47
C GLU A 202 16.56 -4.39 -4.86
N LYS A 203 15.41 -5.07 -4.99
CA LYS A 203 14.11 -4.56 -4.48
C LYS A 203 13.60 -5.30 -3.25
N TRP A 204 14.03 -6.55 -3.04
CA TRP A 204 13.49 -7.43 -2.02
C TRP A 204 14.57 -8.27 -1.30
N PRO A 205 15.65 -7.68 -0.79
CA PRO A 205 16.53 -8.42 0.09
C PRO A 205 15.73 -8.79 1.36
N GLN A 206 15.41 -10.09 1.52
CA GLN A 206 14.78 -10.69 2.70
C GLN A 206 13.29 -10.44 2.96
N GLY A 207 12.48 -10.03 1.97
CA GLY A 207 11.04 -9.89 2.23
C GLY A 207 10.48 -8.47 2.31
N THR A 208 11.27 -7.44 2.02
CA THR A 208 11.02 -6.13 2.64
C THR A 208 10.73 -5.02 1.68
N TYR A 209 10.03 -4.01 2.19
CA TYR A 209 9.87 -2.73 1.53
C TYR A 209 10.30 -1.62 2.49
N SER A 210 10.71 -0.47 1.96
CA SER A 210 11.28 0.62 2.76
C SER A 210 10.19 1.31 3.59
N PHE A 211 9.74 0.68 4.67
CA PHE A 211 8.84 1.30 5.64
C PHE A 211 9.65 1.95 6.75
N VAL A 212 9.07 3.01 7.27
CA VAL A 212 9.50 3.63 8.53
C VAL A 212 8.38 3.48 9.55
N GLY A 213 8.71 3.49 10.83
CA GLY A 213 7.73 3.29 11.89
C GLY A 213 8.05 4.05 13.16
N ILE A 214 6.99 4.29 13.95
CA ILE A 214 7.06 4.87 15.29
C ILE A 214 6.57 3.84 16.31
N ARG A 215 7.38 3.64 17.35
CA ARG A 215 7.03 2.80 18.49
C ARG A 215 6.44 3.62 19.64
N ILE A 216 5.24 3.26 20.08
CA ILE A 216 4.54 3.84 21.23
C ILE A 216 4.31 2.76 22.26
N LYS A 217 4.68 2.99 23.53
CA LYS A 217 4.60 1.99 24.62
C LYS A 217 5.20 0.61 24.26
N GLY A 218 6.30 0.62 23.50
CA GLY A 218 7.04 -0.59 23.11
C GLY A 218 6.54 -1.31 21.85
N ARG A 219 5.30 -1.06 21.40
CA ARG A 219 4.75 -1.64 20.16
C ARG A 219 4.94 -0.73 18.96
N LEU A 220 4.99 -1.29 17.76
CA LEU A 220 4.94 -0.53 16.51
C LEU A 220 3.50 -0.04 16.32
N ALA A 221 3.27 1.25 16.51
CA ALA A 221 1.91 1.83 16.56
C ALA A 221 1.52 2.57 15.29
N CYS A 222 2.52 3.10 14.57
CA CYS A 222 2.33 3.75 13.29
C CYS A 222 3.42 3.29 12.32
N ILE A 223 3.04 3.04 11.08
CA ILE A 223 3.97 2.87 9.97
C ILE A 223 3.68 3.89 8.88
N ALA A 224 4.73 4.25 8.15
CA ALA A 224 4.60 4.95 6.89
C ALA A 224 5.29 4.13 5.78
N SER A 225 4.61 4.01 4.64
CA SER A 225 5.15 3.37 3.44
C SER A 225 5.25 4.34 2.27
N PRO A 226 6.10 4.05 1.27
CA PRO A 226 5.89 4.56 -0.07
C PRO A 226 4.53 4.09 -0.63
N ILE A 227 4.19 4.54 -1.84
CA ILE A 227 2.93 4.16 -2.51
C ILE A 227 2.79 2.64 -2.58
N CYS A 228 1.84 2.09 -1.83
CA CYS A 228 1.47 0.66 -1.85
C CYS A 228 0.07 0.46 -2.41
N ALA A 229 -0.85 1.41 -2.17
CA ALA A 229 -2.23 1.38 -2.61
C ALA A 229 -2.38 1.22 -4.13
N MET A 230 -1.42 1.71 -4.91
CA MET A 230 -1.38 1.48 -6.37
C MET A 230 -1.42 0.00 -6.74
N GLY A 231 -0.96 -0.87 -5.86
CA GLY A 231 -0.91 -2.32 -6.08
C GLY A 231 -2.13 -3.09 -5.62
N TRP A 232 -3.12 -2.47 -4.97
CA TRP A 232 -4.22 -3.21 -4.36
C TRP A 232 -5.50 -3.23 -5.17
N GLY A 233 -5.69 -2.27 -6.09
CA GLY A 233 -6.95 -2.10 -6.81
C GLY A 233 -7.28 -3.24 -7.76
N ARG A 234 -8.53 -3.69 -7.74
CA ARG A 234 -9.14 -4.52 -8.77
C ARG A 234 -10.36 -3.80 -9.35
N ASP A 235 -10.61 -4.02 -10.63
CA ASP A 235 -11.85 -3.56 -11.27
C ASP A 235 -13.02 -4.52 -10.98
N GLU A 236 -14.21 -4.20 -11.50
CA GLU A 236 -15.43 -4.99 -11.34
C GLU A 236 -15.34 -6.42 -11.92
N PHE A 237 -14.36 -6.68 -12.80
CA PHE A 237 -14.09 -7.98 -13.38
C PHE A 237 -12.97 -8.74 -12.64
N GLY A 238 -12.42 -8.14 -11.57
CA GLY A 238 -11.35 -8.71 -10.76
C GLY A 238 -9.98 -8.64 -11.44
N ALA A 239 -9.79 -7.79 -12.46
CA ALA A 239 -8.50 -7.51 -13.07
C ALA A 239 -7.76 -6.42 -12.27
N TRP A 240 -6.44 -6.52 -12.21
CA TRP A 240 -5.62 -5.59 -11.44
C TRP A 240 -5.52 -4.21 -12.09
N ILE A 241 -5.66 -3.15 -11.29
CA ILE A 241 -5.58 -1.76 -11.74
C ILE A 241 -4.87 -0.85 -10.73
N PRO A 242 -4.15 0.20 -11.19
CA PRO A 242 -3.76 0.47 -12.58
C PRO A 242 -2.51 -0.34 -12.99
N PRO A 243 -2.13 -0.39 -14.28
CA PRO A 243 -0.90 -1.05 -14.72
C PRO A 243 0.35 -0.54 -13.99
N ILE A 244 1.20 -1.46 -13.53
CA ILE A 244 2.43 -1.16 -12.79
C ILE A 244 3.65 -1.57 -13.59
N SER A 245 4.60 -0.63 -13.75
CA SER A 245 5.91 -0.90 -14.34
C SER A 245 6.95 -1.16 -13.24
N PHE A 246 7.93 -2.00 -13.56
CA PHE A 246 9.14 -2.15 -12.76
C PHE A 246 10.27 -1.28 -13.27
N ARG A 247 10.93 -0.62 -12.33
CA ARG A 247 12.16 0.11 -12.59
C ARG A 247 13.34 -0.83 -12.34
N ILE A 248 14.03 -1.22 -13.39
CA ILE A 248 15.10 -2.20 -13.38
C ILE A 248 16.43 -1.50 -13.67
N ARG A 249 17.46 -1.86 -12.91
CA ARG A 249 18.85 -1.43 -13.16
C ARG A 249 19.38 -2.19 -14.36
N GLU A 250 19.82 -1.47 -15.38
CA GLU A 250 20.42 -2.09 -16.55
C GLU A 250 21.85 -2.56 -16.25
N SER A 251 22.27 -3.66 -16.88
CA SER A 251 23.65 -4.16 -16.82
C SER A 251 24.08 -4.70 -18.18
N ALA A 252 25.34 -4.48 -18.55
CA ALA A 252 26.00 -5.00 -19.73
C ALA A 252 27.53 -5.03 -19.51
N GLU A 253 28.28 -5.73 -20.37
CA GLU A 253 29.74 -5.59 -20.42
C GLU A 253 30.12 -4.17 -20.86
N ASP A 254 31.18 -3.60 -20.28
CA ASP A 254 31.70 -2.25 -20.52
C ASP A 254 30.69 -1.09 -20.34
N PHE A 255 29.64 -1.33 -19.54
CA PHE A 255 28.53 -0.41 -19.43
C PHE A 255 28.93 0.88 -18.71
N ASP A 256 29.77 0.80 -17.67
CA ASP A 256 30.25 2.00 -16.96
C ASP A 256 31.10 2.89 -17.87
N GLU A 257 32.07 2.32 -18.61
CA GLU A 257 32.90 3.08 -19.56
C GLU A 257 32.08 3.71 -20.69
N THR A 258 31.04 3.01 -21.14
CA THR A 258 30.13 3.50 -22.19
C THR A 258 29.30 4.67 -21.67
N LEU A 259 28.73 4.56 -20.47
CA LEU A 259 27.90 5.61 -19.87
C LEU A 259 28.71 6.85 -19.52
N GLN A 260 29.97 6.72 -19.11
CA GLN A 260 30.89 7.86 -18.87
C GLN A 260 31.14 8.71 -20.13
N LYS A 261 31.08 8.09 -21.32
CA LYS A 261 31.24 8.76 -22.61
C LYS A 261 29.92 9.22 -23.20
N ALA A 262 28.78 8.80 -22.64
CA ALA A 262 27.47 9.17 -23.12
C ALA A 262 27.17 10.64 -22.76
N SER A 263 26.53 11.35 -23.68
CA SER A 263 25.97 12.66 -23.38
C SER A 263 24.65 12.50 -22.64
N PHE A 264 24.57 13.00 -21.40
CA PHE A 264 23.33 13.12 -20.65
C PHE A 264 22.94 14.59 -20.50
N SER A 265 21.64 14.86 -20.42
CA SER A 265 21.08 16.20 -20.23
C SER A 265 20.09 16.16 -19.07
N GLY A 266 19.83 17.32 -18.46
CA GLY A 266 18.90 17.45 -17.35
C GLY A 266 19.48 18.21 -16.16
N LYS A 267 18.62 18.44 -15.17
CA LYS A 267 19.02 18.97 -13.86
C LYS A 267 19.64 17.84 -13.02
N ILE A 268 20.56 18.23 -12.15
CA ILE A 268 21.20 17.35 -11.18
C ILE A 268 20.45 17.44 -9.87
N TYR A 269 20.18 16.30 -9.26
CA TYR A 269 19.59 16.17 -7.94
C TYR A 269 20.43 15.23 -7.10
N GLU A 270 20.77 15.64 -5.88
CA GLU A 270 21.46 14.77 -4.93
C GLU A 270 20.45 13.94 -4.13
N VAL A 271 20.78 12.67 -3.94
CA VAL A 271 19.94 11.72 -3.21
C VAL A 271 20.78 10.87 -2.27
N THR A 272 20.37 10.81 -1.00
CA THR A 272 21.09 10.11 0.07
C THR A 272 20.73 8.62 0.11
N ARG A 273 21.74 7.75 0.02
CA ARG A 273 21.60 6.30 0.13
C ARG A 273 21.43 5.85 1.59
N GLU A 274 21.04 4.58 1.77
CA GLU A 274 21.00 3.93 3.11
C GLU A 274 22.34 4.02 3.86
N ASP A 275 23.48 4.01 3.14
CA ASP A 275 24.83 4.12 3.70
C ASP A 275 25.29 5.58 3.97
N GLY A 276 24.40 6.56 3.76
CA GLY A 276 24.69 7.98 3.95
C GLY A 276 25.47 8.63 2.80
N LEU A 277 25.90 7.87 1.79
CA LEU A 277 26.57 8.42 0.62
C LEU A 277 25.56 9.02 -0.35
N LYS A 278 26.00 9.92 -1.23
CA LYS A 278 25.13 10.65 -2.16
C LYS A 278 25.26 10.14 -3.59
N ASP A 279 24.14 9.74 -4.16
CA ASP A 279 23.99 9.54 -5.60
C ASP A 279 23.63 10.87 -6.28
N GLU A 280 24.20 11.14 -7.45
CA GLU A 280 23.75 12.23 -8.33
C GLU A 280 22.78 11.67 -9.38
N ILE A 281 21.55 12.18 -9.38
CA ILE A 281 20.52 11.81 -10.35
C ILE A 281 20.42 12.89 -11.40
N TYR A 282 20.49 12.47 -12.66
CA TYR A 282 20.28 13.36 -13.79
C TYR A 282 18.89 13.14 -14.35
N LEU A 283 18.15 14.25 -14.43
CA LEU A 283 16.77 14.23 -14.83
C LEU A 283 16.42 15.38 -15.77
N ILE A 284 15.87 15.02 -16.91
CA ILE A 284 15.13 15.94 -17.77
C ILE A 284 13.73 16.12 -17.18
N PRO A 285 13.31 17.33 -16.80
CA PRO A 285 11.97 17.56 -16.23
C PRO A 285 10.87 16.95 -17.10
N GLY A 286 9.93 16.22 -16.47
CA GLY A 286 8.83 15.53 -17.16
C GLY A 286 9.19 14.14 -17.73
N GLN A 287 10.43 13.69 -17.63
CA GLN A 287 10.81 12.31 -17.95
C GLN A 287 11.04 11.49 -16.67
N ARG A 288 11.05 10.15 -16.79
CA ARG A 288 11.50 9.31 -15.67
C ARG A 288 13.02 9.41 -15.56
N PRO A 289 13.61 9.54 -14.35
CA PRO A 289 15.06 9.71 -14.25
C PRO A 289 15.78 8.44 -14.71
N LEU A 290 16.67 8.55 -15.68
CA LEU A 290 17.34 7.38 -16.25
C LEU A 290 18.75 7.19 -15.71
N TRP A 291 19.46 8.26 -15.35
CA TRP A 291 20.90 8.25 -15.13
C TRP A 291 21.25 8.56 -13.68
N VAL A 292 22.13 7.73 -13.12
CA VAL A 292 22.64 7.88 -11.75
C VAL A 292 24.15 7.74 -11.75
N LYS A 293 24.83 8.68 -11.13
CA LYS A 293 26.25 8.61 -10.83
C LYS A 293 26.43 8.32 -9.35
N GLU A 294 27.09 7.21 -9.05
CA GLU A 294 27.38 6.78 -7.68
C GLU A 294 28.50 7.61 -7.04
N PRO A 295 28.60 7.62 -5.70
CA PRO A 295 29.72 8.23 -4.97
C PRO A 295 31.10 7.71 -5.41
N THR A 296 31.14 6.47 -5.91
CA THR A 296 32.36 5.82 -6.42
C THR A 296 32.78 6.33 -7.80
N GLY A 297 31.97 7.17 -8.45
CA GLY A 297 32.16 7.62 -9.83
C GLY A 297 31.53 6.71 -10.88
N ARG A 298 31.04 5.52 -10.49
CA ARG A 298 30.38 4.55 -11.37
C ARG A 298 29.04 5.08 -11.86
N TRP A 299 28.74 4.85 -13.13
CA TRP A 299 27.45 5.16 -13.74
C TRP A 299 26.51 3.96 -13.77
N ARG A 300 25.23 4.26 -13.57
CA ARG A 300 24.12 3.32 -13.70
C ARG A 300 23.00 3.97 -14.49
N ILE A 301 22.26 3.15 -15.24
CA ILE A 301 20.96 3.56 -15.73
C ILE A 301 19.85 2.64 -15.25
N PHE A 302 18.67 3.19 -15.16
CA PHE A 302 17.45 2.46 -14.83
C PHE A 302 16.45 2.62 -15.95
N LYS A 303 15.82 1.53 -16.36
CA LYS A 303 14.71 1.55 -17.32
C LYS A 303 13.44 1.05 -16.69
N TYR A 304 12.32 1.48 -17.25
CA TYR A 304 11.00 1.01 -16.87
C TYR A 304 10.56 -0.07 -17.83
N TYR A 305 10.29 -1.24 -17.27
CA TYR A 305 9.71 -2.36 -17.98
C TYR A 305 8.25 -2.45 -17.58
N SER A 306 7.40 -2.48 -18.61
CA SER A 306 5.97 -2.69 -18.48
C SER A 306 5.61 -4.00 -19.16
N GLY A 307 4.54 -4.62 -18.69
CA GLY A 307 4.03 -5.88 -19.19
C GLY A 307 2.94 -6.36 -18.24
N GLU A 308 2.02 -7.18 -18.74
CA GLU A 308 0.97 -7.76 -17.91
C GLU A 308 1.57 -8.57 -16.76
N GLU A 309 2.63 -9.33 -17.03
CA GLU A 309 3.26 -10.20 -16.05
C GLU A 309 4.01 -9.41 -14.98
N ILE A 310 4.65 -8.30 -15.39
CA ILE A 310 5.28 -7.36 -14.46
C ILE A 310 4.21 -6.68 -13.58
N SER A 311 3.11 -6.27 -14.19
CA SER A 311 2.02 -5.62 -13.49
C SER A 311 1.39 -6.59 -12.47
N ASN A 312 0.99 -7.78 -12.90
CA ASN A 312 0.36 -8.80 -12.05
C ASN A 312 1.27 -9.19 -10.89
N TYR A 313 2.57 -9.33 -11.14
CA TYR A 313 3.54 -9.59 -10.08
C TYR A 313 3.60 -8.44 -9.08
N ALA A 314 3.67 -7.19 -9.54
CA ALA A 314 3.71 -6.02 -8.68
C ALA A 314 2.44 -5.90 -7.83
N HIS A 315 1.26 -6.14 -8.39
CA HIS A 315 0.02 -6.16 -7.64
C HIS A 315 0.01 -7.24 -6.57
N SER A 316 0.38 -8.47 -6.94
CA SER A 316 0.49 -9.57 -5.96
C SER A 316 1.44 -9.22 -4.81
N PHE A 317 2.58 -8.63 -5.15
CA PHE A 317 3.57 -8.17 -4.19
C PHE A 317 3.01 -7.15 -3.20
N TYR A 318 2.45 -6.05 -3.71
CA TYR A 318 1.94 -4.97 -2.86
C TYR A 318 0.71 -5.41 -2.07
N ALA A 319 -0.15 -6.26 -2.64
CA ALA A 319 -1.28 -6.84 -1.94
C ALA A 319 -0.81 -7.74 -0.79
N ARG A 320 0.16 -8.64 -1.02
CA ARG A 320 0.75 -9.47 0.05
C ARG A 320 1.35 -8.62 1.16
N LEU A 321 2.03 -7.53 0.80
CA LEU A 321 2.59 -6.58 1.77
C LEU A 321 1.49 -5.87 2.58
N GLY A 322 0.44 -5.37 1.93
CA GLY A 322 -0.72 -4.78 2.59
C GLY A 322 -1.39 -5.76 3.54
N MET A 323 -1.64 -6.99 3.10
CA MET A 323 -2.20 -8.05 3.94
C MET A 323 -1.33 -8.32 5.18
N ASN A 324 -0.01 -8.39 5.01
CA ASN A 324 0.90 -8.59 6.12
C ASN A 324 0.84 -7.43 7.14
N VAL A 325 0.70 -6.18 6.68
CA VAL A 325 0.54 -5.00 7.55
C VAL A 325 -0.76 -5.04 8.32
N PHE A 326 -1.90 -5.20 7.64
CA PHE A 326 -3.20 -5.17 8.30
C PHE A 326 -3.36 -6.34 9.27
N LEU A 327 -2.89 -7.54 8.92
CA LEU A 327 -2.88 -8.67 9.85
C LEU A 327 -1.87 -8.47 10.99
N TYR A 328 -0.74 -7.81 10.75
CA TYR A 328 0.20 -7.47 11.82
C TYR A 328 -0.46 -6.58 12.87
N ALA A 329 -1.13 -5.53 12.40
CA ALA A 329 -1.84 -4.55 13.23
C ALA A 329 -2.99 -5.14 14.03
N LEU A 330 -3.60 -6.24 13.59
CA LEU A 330 -4.64 -6.94 14.35
C LEU A 330 -4.09 -7.90 15.41
N LEU A 331 -2.89 -8.42 15.19
CA LEU A 331 -2.30 -9.47 16.03
C LEU A 331 -1.37 -8.92 17.13
N ASN A 332 -0.97 -7.65 17.05
CA ASN A 332 0.01 -7.00 17.92
C ASN A 332 -0.42 -5.57 18.28
#